data_AF-A0A1V4MCB5-F1
#
_entry.id   AF-A0A1V4MCB5-F1
#
_cell.length_a   1.000
_cell.length_b   1.000
_cell.length_c   1.000
_cell.angle_alpha   90.00
_cell.angle_beta   90.00
_cell.angle_gamma   90.00
#
_symmetry.space_group_name_H-M   'P 1'
#
loop_
_entity.id
_entity.type
_entity.pdbx_description
1 polymer ?
#
loop_
_entity_poly.entity_id
_entity_poly.type
_entity_poly.pdbx_seq_one_letter_code
_entity_poly.pdbx_strand_id
1 'polypeptide(L)'
;MKRYNSDFILILVTVVIMFLISMLCIGGMFYFKWAELQNVVPAIKIAYQEQMNSLLAPFLLALLLTLGLCIPRRLFPHGRLYAFIILLGLTGLGAALAWGWREALLWILIISAVLQAVVLILAASGRRLKFLCEGYWNRLGSSSVHLGLVLFCMDFFLLDRWNVHLVIFWISAVCIFIGMIITFYAEDMMDKLRSRKKSQKFIDRC
;
A
#
# COMPACT_ATOMS: atom_id res chain seq x y z
N MET A 1 -6.52 20.40 24.07
CA MET A 1 -6.74 20.41 22.61
C MET A 1 -6.81 18.99 22.09
N LYS A 2 -7.92 18.66 21.43
CA LYS A 2 -8.42 17.32 21.08
C LYS A 2 -7.44 16.61 20.14
N ARG A 3 -6.79 15.52 20.59
CA ARG A 3 -6.05 14.59 19.71
C ARG A 3 -7.06 13.94 18.76
N TYR A 4 -7.36 14.58 17.64
CA TYR A 4 -7.83 13.84 16.47
C TYR A 4 -6.74 12.81 16.16
N ASN A 5 -7.07 11.51 16.24
CA ASN A 5 -6.11 10.43 16.03
C ASN A 5 -5.46 10.60 14.66
N SER A 6 -4.21 11.05 14.62
CA SER A 6 -3.48 11.27 13.36
C SER A 6 -3.39 9.98 12.53
N ASP A 7 -3.54 8.81 13.15
CA ASP A 7 -3.67 7.51 12.49
C ASP A 7 -4.96 7.38 11.67
N PHE A 8 -6.08 7.88 12.21
CA PHE A 8 -7.35 7.93 11.49
C PHE A 8 -7.25 8.87 10.27
N ILE A 9 -6.59 10.02 10.43
CA ILE A 9 -6.36 10.95 9.33
C ILE A 9 -5.48 10.33 8.23
N LEU A 10 -4.39 9.63 8.59
CA LEU A 10 -3.54 8.97 7.58
C LEU A 10 -4.31 7.88 6.82
N ILE A 11 -5.12 7.08 7.51
CA ILE A 11 -5.93 6.05 6.87
C ILE A 11 -6.96 6.70 5.94
N LEU A 12 -7.67 7.74 6.42
CA LEU A 12 -8.64 8.47 5.63
C LEU A 12 -8.00 9.07 4.36
N VAL A 13 -6.84 9.70 4.48
CA VAL A 13 -6.09 10.27 3.36
C VAL A 13 -5.70 9.17 2.36
N THR A 14 -5.21 8.02 2.85
CA THR A 14 -4.86 6.88 1.97
C THR A 14 -6.07 6.40 1.18
N VAL A 15 -7.23 6.24 1.83
CA VAL A 15 -8.47 5.79 1.19
C VAL A 15 -8.95 6.79 0.15
N VAL A 16 -8.91 8.09 0.47
CA VAL A 16 -9.29 9.15 -0.48
C VAL A 16 -8.37 9.14 -1.70
N ILE A 17 -7.05 9.04 -1.51
CA ILE A 17 -6.09 8.98 -2.62
C ILE A 17 -6.33 7.73 -3.48
N MET A 18 -6.53 6.56 -2.86
CA MET A 18 -6.87 5.33 -3.59
C MET A 18 -8.15 5.48 -4.40
N PHE A 19 -9.19 6.08 -3.83
CA PHE A 19 -10.45 6.32 -4.52
C PHE A 19 -10.28 7.23 -5.74
N LEU A 20 -9.50 8.31 -5.61
CA LEU A 20 -9.19 9.20 -6.74
C LEU A 20 -8.39 8.48 -7.83
N ILE A 21 -7.40 7.67 -7.45
CA ILE A 21 -6.65 6.85 -8.40
C ILE A 21 -7.58 5.85 -9.12
N SER A 22 -8.48 5.17 -8.40
CA SER A 22 -9.46 4.26 -9.00
C SER A 22 -10.38 4.96 -9.99
N MET A 23 -10.91 6.14 -9.64
CA MET A 23 -11.71 6.97 -10.56
C MET A 23 -10.93 7.33 -11.84
N LEU A 24 -9.66 7.75 -11.69
CA LEU A 24 -8.79 8.09 -12.83
C LEU A 24 -8.50 6.86 -13.71
N CYS A 25 -8.20 5.71 -13.12
CA CYS A 25 -7.96 4.46 -13.85
C CYS A 25 -9.20 4.00 -14.62
N ILE A 26 -10.38 4.05 -14.00
CA ILE A 26 -11.65 3.69 -14.65
C ILE A 26 -11.96 4.65 -15.80
N GLY A 27 -11.86 5.97 -15.55
CA GLY A 27 -12.07 7.00 -16.58
C GLY A 27 -11.10 6.85 -17.75
N GLY A 28 -9.82 6.58 -17.46
CA GLY A 28 -8.79 6.31 -18.46
C GLY A 28 -9.09 5.10 -19.32
N MET A 29 -9.52 3.99 -18.73
CA MET A 29 -9.88 2.77 -19.44
C MET A 29 -11.07 2.98 -20.38
N PHE A 30 -12.12 3.67 -19.92
CA PHE A 30 -13.27 4.00 -20.76
C PHE A 30 -12.91 4.94 -21.90
N TYR A 31 -12.13 5.99 -21.63
CA TYR A 31 -11.70 6.92 -22.67
C TYR A 31 -10.80 6.25 -23.71
N PHE A 32 -9.84 5.42 -23.27
CA PHE A 32 -8.95 4.71 -24.18
C PHE A 32 -9.72 3.75 -25.08
N LYS A 33 -10.68 3.00 -24.52
CA LYS A 33 -11.56 2.11 -25.29
C LYS A 33 -12.49 2.86 -26.24
N TRP A 34 -12.98 4.04 -25.83
CA TRP A 34 -13.77 4.91 -26.68
C TRP A 34 -12.95 5.47 -27.86
N ALA A 35 -11.72 5.92 -27.59
CA ALA A 35 -10.77 6.40 -28.59
C ALA A 35 -10.33 5.29 -29.56
N GLU A 36 -10.28 4.04 -29.10
CA GLU A 36 -10.03 2.88 -29.95
C GLU A 36 -11.20 2.59 -30.89
N LEU A 37 -12.45 2.71 -30.40
CA LEU A 37 -13.66 2.60 -31.22
C LEU A 37 -13.72 3.65 -32.34
N GLN A 38 -13.15 4.83 -32.12
CA GLN A 38 -13.15 5.95 -33.07
C GLN A 38 -11.97 5.91 -34.07
N ASN A 39 -11.15 4.84 -34.09
CA ASN A 39 -9.97 4.70 -34.97
C ASN A 39 -9.03 5.93 -34.94
N VAL A 40 -8.83 6.51 -33.76
CA VAL A 40 -8.02 7.72 -33.61
C VAL A 40 -6.54 7.40 -33.90
N VAL A 41 -5.86 8.34 -34.59
CA VAL A 41 -4.44 8.27 -34.98
C VAL A 41 -3.55 7.92 -33.77
N PRO A 42 -2.57 7.00 -33.91
CA PRO A 42 -1.75 6.50 -32.79
C PRO A 42 -0.99 7.59 -32.03
N ALA A 43 -0.61 8.69 -32.69
CA ALA A 43 0.06 9.82 -32.05
C ALA A 43 -0.80 10.49 -30.95
N ILE A 44 -2.11 10.57 -31.14
CA ILE A 44 -3.04 11.15 -30.17
C ILE A 44 -3.22 10.23 -28.95
N LYS A 45 -3.15 8.90 -29.17
CA LYS A 45 -3.21 7.91 -28.08
C LYS A 45 -2.00 8.01 -27.15
N ILE A 46 -0.81 8.20 -27.71
CA ILE A 46 0.44 8.36 -26.94
C ILE A 46 0.41 9.67 -26.14
N ALA A 47 0.03 10.79 -26.78
CA ALA A 47 -0.08 12.07 -26.09
C ALA A 47 -1.09 12.05 -24.92
N TYR A 48 -2.22 11.36 -25.11
CA TYR A 48 -3.21 11.17 -24.04
C TYR A 48 -2.66 10.31 -22.88
N GLN A 49 -1.91 9.25 -23.21
CA GLN A 49 -1.28 8.39 -22.20
C GLN A 49 -0.25 9.14 -21.36
N GLU A 50 0.57 10.00 -21.99
CA GLU A 50 1.52 10.86 -21.28
C GLU A 50 0.81 11.86 -20.36
N GLN A 51 -0.28 12.48 -20.84
CA GLN A 51 -1.07 13.40 -20.03
C GLN A 51 -1.71 12.71 -18.82
N MET A 52 -2.26 11.50 -19.01
CA MET A 52 -2.78 10.69 -17.92
C MET A 52 -1.70 10.31 -16.91
N ASN A 53 -0.53 9.88 -17.38
CA ASN A 53 0.60 9.54 -16.50
C ASN A 53 1.06 10.76 -15.70
N SER A 54 1.14 11.93 -16.31
CA SER A 54 1.49 13.18 -15.62
C SER A 54 0.44 13.58 -14.58
N LEU A 55 -0.85 13.36 -14.87
CA LEU A 55 -1.94 13.66 -13.94
C LEU A 55 -1.96 12.70 -12.75
N LEU A 56 -1.57 11.44 -12.98
CA LEU A 56 -1.54 10.39 -11.96
C LEU A 56 -0.31 10.49 -11.04
N ALA A 57 0.82 10.97 -11.56
CA ALA A 57 2.07 11.14 -10.81
C ALA A 57 1.95 11.81 -9.42
N PRO A 58 1.25 12.96 -9.25
CA PRO A 58 1.11 13.58 -7.93
C PRO A 58 0.31 12.73 -6.94
N PHE A 59 -0.69 11.97 -7.41
CA PHE A 59 -1.46 11.07 -6.55
C PHE A 59 -0.63 9.88 -6.10
N LEU A 60 0.19 9.31 -6.99
CA LEU A 60 1.14 8.26 -6.63
C LEU A 60 2.19 8.75 -5.64
N LEU A 61 2.71 9.96 -5.82
CA LEU A 61 3.64 10.58 -4.89
C LEU A 61 2.99 10.78 -3.52
N ALA A 62 1.76 11.30 -3.48
CA ALA A 62 1.01 11.48 -2.24
C ALA A 62 0.71 10.14 -1.55
N LEU A 63 0.36 9.11 -2.33
CA LEU A 63 0.13 7.75 -1.83
C LEU A 63 1.42 7.17 -1.25
N LEU A 64 2.54 7.32 -1.95
CA LEU A 64 3.85 6.86 -1.51
C LEU A 64 4.29 7.54 -0.21
N LEU A 65 4.15 8.86 -0.11
CA LEU A 65 4.46 9.60 1.11
C LEU A 65 3.59 9.13 2.28
N THR A 66 2.30 8.92 2.03
CA THR A 66 1.36 8.46 3.06
C THR A 66 1.70 7.04 3.53
N LEU A 67 2.01 6.13 2.60
CA LEU A 67 2.43 4.76 2.91
C LEU A 67 3.77 4.74 3.65
N GLY A 68 4.76 5.50 3.17
CA GLY A 68 6.09 5.61 3.80
C GLY A 68 6.01 6.13 5.24
N LEU A 69 4.98 6.92 5.57
CA LEU A 69 4.74 7.43 6.93
C LEU A 69 3.91 6.46 7.79
N CYS A 70 3.05 5.64 7.18
CA CYS A 70 2.27 4.58 7.85
C CYS A 70 3.15 3.47 8.42
N ILE A 71 4.19 3.05 7.70
CA ILE A 71 4.99 1.86 8.03
C ILE A 71 5.83 2.02 9.30
N PRO A 72 6.70 3.04 9.43
CA PRO A 72 7.59 3.12 10.58
C PRO A 72 6.78 3.36 11.86
N ARG A 73 5.65 4.10 11.76
CA ARG A 73 4.79 4.43 12.91
C ARG A 73 4.16 3.20 13.55
N ARG A 74 3.99 2.12 12.78
CA ARG A 74 3.53 0.81 13.26
C ARG A 74 4.64 -0.05 13.87
N LEU A 75 5.91 0.16 13.49
CA LEU A 75 7.01 -0.75 13.86
C LEU A 75 7.89 -0.24 15.02
N PHE A 76 8.06 1.07 15.19
CA PHE A 76 9.04 1.63 16.14
C PHE A 76 8.46 2.62 17.16
N PRO A 77 8.99 2.63 18.40
CA PRO A 77 8.74 3.73 19.34
C PRO A 77 9.32 5.05 18.81
N HIS A 78 8.67 6.17 19.13
CA HIS A 78 8.91 7.50 18.54
C HIS A 78 10.40 7.90 18.38
N GLY A 79 11.30 7.55 19.29
CA GLY A 79 12.72 7.94 19.23
C GLY A 79 13.53 7.30 18.08
N ARG A 80 13.36 6.01 17.79
CA ARG A 80 14.07 5.34 16.68
C ARG A 80 13.42 5.58 15.32
N LEU A 81 12.15 5.98 15.33
CA LEU A 81 11.37 6.35 14.16
C LEU A 81 11.99 7.53 13.41
N TYR A 82 12.29 8.61 14.14
CA TYR A 82 12.86 9.83 13.56
C TYR A 82 14.23 9.56 12.95
N ALA A 83 15.06 8.74 13.59
CA ALA A 83 16.35 8.35 13.02
C ALA A 83 16.21 7.59 11.70
N PHE A 84 15.24 6.67 11.60
CA PHE A 84 15.00 5.92 10.37
C PHE A 84 14.43 6.81 9.26
N ILE A 85 13.47 7.70 9.58
CA ILE A 85 12.89 8.65 8.61
C ILE A 85 13.96 9.64 8.12
N ILE A 86 14.81 10.15 9.02
CA ILE A 86 15.91 11.05 8.66
C ILE A 86 16.92 10.33 7.77
N LEU A 87 17.28 9.09 8.08
CA LEU A 87 18.18 8.28 7.25
C LEU A 87 17.58 8.04 5.86
N LEU A 88 16.32 7.61 5.79
CA LEU A 88 15.60 7.38 4.53
C LEU A 88 15.44 8.66 3.71
N GLY A 89 15.21 9.79 4.39
CA GLY A 89 15.15 11.12 3.80
C GLY A 89 16.50 11.57 3.26
N LEU A 90 17.60 11.34 4.00
CA LEU A 90 18.97 11.66 3.58
C LEU A 90 19.41 10.83 2.38
N THR A 91 19.13 9.52 2.37
CA THR A 91 19.44 8.66 1.23
C THR A 91 18.59 9.03 0.02
N GLY A 92 17.33 9.38 0.22
CA GLY A 92 16.45 9.93 -0.82
C GLY A 92 16.95 11.27 -1.37
N LEU A 93 17.36 12.20 -0.51
CA LEU A 93 17.90 13.50 -0.93
C LEU A 93 19.21 13.35 -1.70
N GLY A 94 20.09 12.45 -1.24
CA GLY A 94 21.34 12.12 -1.91
C GLY A 94 21.10 11.51 -3.30
N ALA A 95 20.14 10.59 -3.41
CA ALA A 95 19.72 10.03 -4.69
C ALA A 95 19.10 11.10 -5.61
N ALA A 96 18.33 12.04 -5.05
CA ALA A 96 17.69 13.12 -5.82
C ALA A 96 18.72 14.09 -6.41
N LEU A 97 19.77 14.40 -5.65
CA LEU A 97 20.86 15.27 -6.10
C LEU A 97 21.74 14.58 -7.17
N ALA A 98 21.90 13.25 -7.11
CA ALA A 98 22.77 12.51 -8.02
C ALA A 98 22.06 12.07 -9.32
N TRP A 99 20.80 11.62 -9.24
CA TRP A 99 20.08 10.99 -10.36
C TRP A 99 18.71 11.62 -10.67
N GLY A 100 18.32 12.67 -9.95
CA GLY A 100 17.04 13.36 -10.11
C GLY A 100 15.90 12.77 -9.26
N TRP A 101 14.80 13.52 -9.17
CA TRP A 101 13.68 13.22 -8.29
C TRP A 101 12.98 11.89 -8.58
N ARG A 102 12.87 11.48 -9.84
CA ARG A 102 12.20 10.23 -10.24
C ARG A 102 12.95 9.00 -9.72
N GLU A 103 14.27 8.97 -9.91
CA GLU A 103 15.11 7.84 -9.47
C GLU A 103 15.22 7.79 -7.95
N ALA A 104 15.25 8.95 -7.28
CA ALA A 104 15.19 9.03 -5.82
C ALA A 104 13.90 8.45 -5.22
N LEU A 105 12.75 8.75 -5.85
CA LEU A 105 11.46 8.21 -5.44
C LEU A 105 11.40 6.70 -5.64
N LEU A 106 11.91 6.21 -6.77
CA LEU A 106 12.08 4.77 -7.03
C LEU A 106 12.94 4.10 -5.96
N TRP A 107 14.06 4.71 -5.57
CA TRP A 107 14.93 4.20 -4.51
C TRP A 107 14.21 4.10 -3.17
N ILE A 108 13.52 5.16 -2.74
CA ILE A 108 12.75 5.17 -1.50
C ILE A 108 11.64 4.11 -1.53
N LEU A 109 11.01 3.94 -2.68
CA LEU A 109 9.93 2.98 -2.91
C LEU A 109 10.43 1.54 -2.79
N ILE A 110 11.58 1.22 -3.38
CA ILE A 110 12.23 -0.10 -3.25
C ILE A 110 12.56 -0.39 -1.78
N ILE A 111 13.16 0.56 -1.07
CA ILE A 111 13.49 0.38 0.35
C ILE A 111 12.21 0.16 1.17
N SER A 112 11.15 0.92 0.88
CA SER A 112 9.85 0.78 1.54
C SER A 112 9.20 -0.58 1.25
N ALA A 113 9.28 -1.07 0.01
CA ALA A 113 8.78 -2.37 -0.39
C ALA A 113 9.51 -3.52 0.34
N VAL A 114 10.84 -3.46 0.40
CA VAL A 114 11.67 -4.43 1.14
C VAL A 114 11.31 -4.42 2.62
N LEU A 115 11.19 -3.25 3.22
CA LEU A 115 10.82 -3.14 4.63
C LEU A 115 9.42 -3.69 4.89
N GLN A 116 8.45 -3.40 4.01
CA GLN A 116 7.10 -3.92 4.11
C GLN A 116 7.03 -5.45 3.93
N ALA A 117 7.88 -6.02 3.06
CA ALA A 117 8.02 -7.46 2.90
C ALA A 117 8.60 -8.12 4.17
N VAL A 118 9.62 -7.50 4.79
CA VAL A 118 10.16 -7.97 6.07
C VAL A 118 9.09 -7.94 7.17
N VAL A 119 8.29 -6.87 7.24
CA VAL A 119 7.17 -6.77 8.19
C VAL A 119 6.13 -7.86 7.94
N LEU A 120 5.80 -8.16 6.68
CA LEU A 120 4.89 -9.25 6.35
C LEU A 120 5.44 -10.61 6.78
N ILE A 121 6.73 -10.90 6.55
CA ILE A 121 7.39 -12.14 6.98
C ILE A 121 7.39 -12.24 8.51
N LEU A 122 7.66 -11.14 9.21
CA LEU A 122 7.60 -11.10 10.67
C LEU A 122 6.18 -11.33 11.19
N ALA A 123 5.18 -10.72 10.55
CA ALA A 123 3.77 -10.95 10.88
C ALA A 123 3.36 -12.41 10.64
N ALA A 124 3.79 -13.02 9.53
CA ALA A 124 3.52 -14.42 9.18
C ALA A 124 4.26 -15.42 10.07
N SER A 125 5.46 -15.08 10.56
CA SER A 125 6.23 -15.96 11.47
C SER A 125 5.73 -15.94 12.91
N GLY A 126 4.71 -15.12 13.24
CA GLY A 126 4.12 -15.05 14.57
C GLY A 126 5.04 -14.49 15.66
N ARG A 127 6.25 -14.04 15.31
CA ARG A 127 7.15 -13.38 16.25
C ARG A 127 6.53 -12.06 16.69
N ARG A 128 6.31 -11.92 18.00
CA ARG A 128 5.63 -10.77 18.63
C ARG A 128 6.35 -9.45 18.31
N LEU A 129 5.95 -8.81 17.22
CA LEU A 129 6.00 -7.36 17.14
C LEU A 129 5.10 -6.81 18.26
N LYS A 130 5.52 -5.72 18.92
CA LYS A 130 4.81 -5.03 20.02
C LYS A 130 3.50 -4.37 19.54
N PHE A 131 2.67 -5.10 18.81
CA PHE A 131 1.28 -4.72 18.58
C PHE A 131 0.50 -5.16 19.81
N LEU A 132 0.36 -4.22 20.75
CA LEU A 132 -0.64 -4.33 21.80
C LEU A 132 -2.00 -4.58 21.14
N CYS A 133 -2.59 -5.74 21.42
CA CYS A 133 -4.04 -5.99 21.31
C CYS A 133 -4.70 -6.16 19.93
N GLU A 134 -3.99 -6.52 18.85
CA GLU A 134 -4.64 -6.90 17.58
C GLU A 134 -4.44 -8.38 17.20
N GLY A 135 -5.51 -9.03 16.70
CA GLY A 135 -5.52 -10.42 16.26
C GLY A 135 -4.44 -10.72 15.21
N TYR A 136 -3.89 -11.93 15.22
CA TYR A 136 -2.86 -12.39 14.26
C TYR A 136 -3.29 -12.16 12.80
N TRP A 137 -4.52 -12.52 12.47
CA TRP A 137 -5.08 -12.40 11.12
C TRP A 137 -5.25 -10.95 10.67
N ASN A 138 -5.69 -10.06 11.56
CA ASN A 138 -5.87 -8.64 11.20
C ASN A 138 -4.53 -7.96 10.88
N ARG A 139 -3.47 -8.30 11.63
CA ARG A 139 -2.11 -7.81 11.38
C ARG A 139 -1.55 -8.29 10.04
N LEU A 140 -1.74 -9.57 9.73
CA LEU A 140 -1.30 -10.15 8.47
C LEU A 140 -2.04 -9.50 7.28
N GLY A 141 -3.38 -9.38 7.38
CA GLY A 141 -4.23 -8.75 6.36
C GLY A 141 -3.83 -7.30 6.10
N SER A 142 -3.72 -6.49 7.15
CA SER A 142 -3.33 -5.09 7.00
C SER A 142 -1.92 -4.92 6.42
N SER A 143 -0.95 -5.73 6.84
CA SER A 143 0.42 -5.71 6.26
C SER A 143 0.44 -6.11 4.79
N SER A 144 -0.40 -7.08 4.40
CA SER A 144 -0.57 -7.52 3.02
C SER A 144 -1.16 -6.42 2.14
N VAL A 145 -2.21 -5.72 2.60
CA VAL A 145 -2.79 -4.59 1.85
C VAL A 145 -1.76 -3.48 1.63
N HIS A 146 -0.99 -3.13 2.67
CA HIS A 146 0.06 -2.12 2.55
C HIS A 146 1.19 -2.56 1.60
N LEU A 147 1.61 -3.83 1.63
CA LEU A 147 2.59 -4.35 0.67
C LEU A 147 2.06 -4.28 -0.76
N GLY A 148 0.82 -4.73 -0.98
CA GLY A 148 0.17 -4.67 -2.28
C GLY A 148 0.10 -3.25 -2.82
N LEU A 149 -0.21 -2.26 -1.98
CA LEU A 149 -0.22 -0.84 -2.36
C LEU A 149 1.15 -0.27 -2.73
N VAL A 150 2.21 -0.66 -1.99
CA VAL A 150 3.57 -0.25 -2.32
C VAL A 150 4.01 -0.87 -3.66
N LEU A 151 3.71 -2.15 -3.88
CA LEU A 151 3.97 -2.83 -5.16
C LEU A 151 3.17 -2.21 -6.31
N PHE A 152 1.93 -1.77 -6.05
CA PHE A 152 1.12 -1.06 -7.03
C PHE A 152 1.74 0.27 -7.44
N CYS A 153 2.24 1.05 -6.46
CA CYS A 153 2.97 2.28 -6.76
C CYS A 153 4.25 1.99 -7.55
N MET A 154 4.96 0.91 -7.21
CA MET A 154 6.18 0.49 -7.89
C MET A 154 5.93 0.12 -9.34
N ASP A 155 4.84 -0.59 -9.62
CA ASP A 155 4.43 -0.96 -10.98
C ASP A 155 4.33 0.26 -11.91
N PHE A 156 3.70 1.35 -11.44
CA PHE A 156 3.56 2.58 -12.21
C PHE A 156 4.90 3.23 -12.58
N PHE A 157 5.89 3.18 -11.70
CA PHE A 157 7.21 3.73 -12.04
C PHE A 157 8.00 2.82 -12.99
N LEU A 158 7.73 1.50 -12.98
CA LEU A 158 8.36 0.51 -13.87
C LEU A 158 7.68 0.38 -15.23
N LEU A 159 6.47 0.90 -15.39
CA LEU A 159 5.65 0.87 -16.61
C LEU A 159 6.42 1.33 -17.86
N ASP A 160 7.35 2.26 -17.68
CA ASP A 160 8.08 2.96 -18.74
C ASP A 160 9.26 2.17 -19.32
N ARG A 161 9.75 1.13 -18.62
CA ARG A 161 11.00 0.47 -19.03
C ARG A 161 10.93 -1.05 -19.16
N TRP A 162 10.05 -1.78 -18.45
CA TRP A 162 10.15 -3.24 -18.37
C TRP A 162 8.81 -3.97 -18.58
N ASN A 163 8.83 -5.09 -19.33
CA ASN A 163 7.70 -6.01 -19.51
C ASN A 163 7.26 -6.76 -18.24
N VAL A 164 7.95 -6.58 -17.11
CA VAL A 164 7.56 -7.15 -15.82
C VAL A 164 6.42 -6.41 -15.12
N HIS A 165 6.00 -5.24 -15.63
CA HIS A 165 4.89 -4.48 -15.05
C HIS A 165 3.61 -5.34 -14.92
N LEU A 166 3.25 -6.09 -15.96
CA LEU A 166 2.05 -6.92 -15.93
C LEU A 166 2.07 -7.95 -14.79
N VAL A 167 3.24 -8.53 -14.51
CA VAL A 167 3.41 -9.51 -13.43
C VAL A 167 3.32 -8.83 -12.06
N ILE A 168 3.98 -7.68 -11.88
CA ILE A 168 3.97 -6.93 -10.62
C ILE A 168 2.55 -6.43 -10.31
N PHE A 169 1.83 -5.95 -11.32
CA PHE A 169 0.43 -5.56 -11.24
C PHE A 169 -0.45 -6.70 -10.71
N TRP A 170 -0.35 -7.89 -11.30
CA TRP A 170 -1.15 -9.04 -10.85
C TRP A 170 -0.79 -9.48 -9.43
N ILE A 171 0.49 -9.51 -9.08
CA ILE A 171 0.95 -9.82 -7.72
C ILE A 171 0.39 -8.80 -6.73
N SER A 172 0.47 -7.51 -7.06
CA SER A 172 -0.08 -6.43 -6.25
C SER A 172 -1.59 -6.57 -6.06
N ALA A 173 -2.35 -6.78 -7.14
CA ALA A 173 -3.80 -6.93 -7.10
C ALA A 173 -4.22 -8.13 -6.23
N VAL A 174 -3.57 -9.28 -6.40
CA VAL A 174 -3.79 -10.48 -5.58
C VAL A 174 -3.46 -10.21 -4.11
N CYS A 175 -2.35 -9.51 -3.83
CA CYS A 175 -1.92 -9.19 -2.48
C CYS A 175 -2.91 -8.24 -1.76
N ILE A 176 -3.44 -7.25 -2.48
CA ILE A 176 -4.49 -6.34 -1.96
C ILE A 176 -5.78 -7.13 -1.72
N PHE A 177 -6.22 -7.95 -2.68
CA PHE A 177 -7.45 -8.72 -2.60
C PHE A 177 -7.44 -9.71 -1.42
N ILE A 178 -6.37 -10.52 -1.33
CA ILE A 178 -6.17 -11.45 -0.20
C ILE A 178 -6.08 -10.67 1.12
N GLY A 179 -5.35 -9.56 1.14
CA GLY A 179 -5.23 -8.71 2.32
C GLY A 179 -6.58 -8.19 2.81
N MET A 180 -7.45 -7.75 1.90
CA MET A 180 -8.81 -7.32 2.23
C MET A 180 -9.66 -8.47 2.76
N ILE A 181 -9.66 -9.63 2.10
CA ILE A 181 -10.39 -10.82 2.59
C ILE A 181 -9.96 -11.18 4.00
N ILE A 182 -8.64 -11.26 4.24
CA ILE A 182 -8.11 -11.61 5.56
C ILE A 182 -8.52 -10.57 6.60
N THR A 183 -8.47 -9.28 6.27
CA THR A 183 -8.84 -8.19 7.19
C THR A 183 -10.32 -8.26 7.57
N PHE A 184 -11.22 -8.43 6.60
CA PHE A 184 -12.67 -8.48 6.85
C PHE A 184 -13.14 -9.79 7.49
N TYR A 185 -12.61 -10.93 7.06
CA TYR A 185 -13.01 -12.24 7.61
C TYR A 185 -12.29 -12.60 8.92
N ALA A 186 -11.20 -11.91 9.29
CA ALA A 186 -10.52 -12.11 10.56
C ALA A 186 -11.44 -11.86 11.77
N GLU A 187 -12.29 -10.83 11.69
CA GLU A 187 -13.20 -10.49 12.78
C GLU A 187 -14.28 -11.57 12.96
N ASP A 188 -14.91 -12.00 11.86
CA ASP A 188 -15.94 -13.07 11.90
C ASP A 188 -15.35 -14.44 12.32
N MET A 189 -14.12 -14.75 11.91
CA MET A 189 -13.42 -15.96 12.37
C MET A 189 -13.07 -15.88 13.87
N MET A 190 -12.60 -14.72 14.35
CA MET A 190 -12.27 -14.55 15.77
C MET A 190 -13.50 -14.57 16.66
N ASP A 191 -14.63 -14.01 16.21
CA ASP A 191 -15.89 -14.05 16.94
C ASP A 191 -16.48 -15.46 16.99
N LYS A 192 -16.41 -16.23 15.90
CA LYS A 192 -16.77 -17.66 15.91
C LYS A 192 -15.86 -18.50 16.82
N LEU A 193 -14.55 -18.25 16.83
CA LEU A 193 -13.63 -18.95 17.73
C LEU A 193 -13.88 -18.60 19.20
N ARG A 194 -14.14 -17.31 19.49
CA ARG A 194 -14.43 -16.82 20.84
C ARG A 194 -15.77 -17.36 21.36
N SER A 195 -16.77 -17.43 20.49
CA SER A 195 -18.06 -18.07 20.73
C SER A 195 -17.91 -19.57 21.07
N ARG A 196 -17.14 -20.33 20.27
CA ARG A 196 -16.86 -21.75 20.55
C ARG A 196 -16.14 -21.96 21.88
N LYS A 197 -15.14 -21.14 22.19
CA LYS A 197 -14.39 -21.25 23.46
C LYS A 197 -15.24 -20.91 24.69
N LYS A 198 -16.23 -20.02 24.53
CA LYS A 198 -17.21 -19.70 25.58
C LYS A 198 -18.24 -20.82 25.78
N SER A 199 -18.65 -21.48 24.70
CA SER A 199 -19.55 -22.65 24.73
C SER A 199 -18.88 -23.88 25.36
N GLN A 200 -17.61 -24.14 25.03
CA GLN A 200 -16.86 -25.28 25.57
C GLN A 200 -16.60 -25.15 27.08
N LYS A 201 -16.37 -23.92 27.57
CA LYS A 201 -16.24 -23.63 29.01
C LYS A 201 -17.56 -23.78 29.80
N PHE A 202 -18.69 -23.92 29.10
CA PHE A 202 -20.01 -24.17 29.68
C PHE A 202 -20.34 -25.67 29.71
N ILE A 203 -19.80 -26.46 28.79
CA ILE A 203 -19.96 -27.92 28.74
C ILE A 203 -19.04 -28.62 29.75
N ASP A 204 -17.82 -28.12 29.97
CA ASP A 204 -16.88 -28.68 30.96
C ASP A 204 -17.25 -28.36 32.44
N ARG A 205 -18.43 -27.79 32.70
CA ARG A 205 -18.90 -27.41 34.04
C ARG A 205 -20.19 -28.13 34.47
N CYS A 206 -20.64 -29.13 33.73
CA CYS A 206 -21.66 -30.08 34.12
C CYS A 206 -21.04 -31.44 34.45
#